data_AF-A0A973SQN2-F1
#
_entry.id   AF-A0A973SQN2-F1
#
_cell.length_a   1.000
_cell.length_b   1.000
_cell.length_c   1.000
_cell.angle_alpha   90.00
_cell.angle_beta   90.00
_cell.angle_gamma   90.00
#
_symmetry.space_group_name_H-M   'P 1'
#
loop_
_entity.id
_entity.type
_entity.pdbx_description
1 polymer ?
#
loop_
_entity_poly.entity_id
_entity_poly.type
_entity_poly.pdbx_seq_one_letter_code
_entity_poly.pdbx_strand_id
1 'polypeptide(L)'
;TTAGCRPLIMGASRDCGVKLDVAYEASGPAAILEMVAAGLGVSIVPALGLPAELGPVVTRPLVPRTTRTLALAVPSLDDCAPAARAFLEGFAAAVP
;
A
#
# COMPACT_ATOMS: atom_id res chain seq x y z
N THR A 1 -6.57 -5.67 -4.69
CA THR A 1 -5.10 -5.82 -4.56
C THR A 1 -4.76 -6.99 -3.65
N THR A 2 -3.80 -7.82 -4.01
CA THR A 2 -3.22 -8.88 -3.15
C THR A 2 -1.88 -8.47 -2.54
N ALA A 3 -1.30 -7.33 -2.93
CA ALA A 3 -0.05 -6.83 -2.36
C ALA A 3 -0.23 -6.27 -0.95
N GLY A 4 -0.10 -7.12 0.06
CA GLY A 4 0.09 -6.82 1.49
C GLY A 4 -0.99 -6.01 2.21
N CYS A 5 -1.82 -5.26 1.49
CA CYS A 5 -2.81 -4.32 2.02
C CYS A 5 -4.18 -4.99 2.16
N ARG A 6 -4.39 -6.18 1.59
CA ARG A 6 -5.67 -6.90 1.65
C ARG A 6 -6.18 -7.05 3.09
N PRO A 7 -5.36 -7.45 4.09
CA PRO A 7 -5.86 -7.56 5.47
C PRO A 7 -6.39 -6.24 6.03
N LEU A 8 -5.71 -5.12 5.75
CA LEU A 8 -6.10 -3.78 6.18
C LEU A 8 -7.38 -3.30 5.50
N ILE A 9 -7.49 -3.51 4.18
CA ILE A 9 -8.66 -3.13 3.40
C ILE A 9 -9.88 -3.92 3.89
N MET A 10 -9.75 -5.25 3.99
CA MET A 10 -10.85 -6.12 4.43
C MET A 10 -11.22 -5.86 5.89
N GLY A 11 -10.26 -5.49 6.75
CA GLY A 11 -10.50 -5.03 8.12
C GLY A 11 -11.37 -3.78 8.14
N ALA A 12 -10.93 -2.72 7.46
CA ALA A 12 -11.67 -1.47 7.39
C ALA A 12 -13.08 -1.63 6.80
N SER A 13 -13.24 -2.47 5.78
CA SER A 13 -14.57 -2.78 5.22
C SER A 13 -15.47 -3.48 6.24
N ARG A 14 -14.96 -4.44 7.00
CA ARG A 14 -15.72 -5.09 8.08
C ARG A 14 -16.11 -4.11 9.18
N ASP A 15 -15.20 -3.25 9.61
CA ASP A 15 -15.46 -2.25 10.65
C ASP A 15 -16.56 -1.25 10.23
N CYS A 16 -16.67 -1.00 8.92
CA CYS A 16 -17.73 -0.17 8.34
C CYS A 16 -19.02 -0.95 7.98
N GLY A 17 -19.07 -2.27 8.21
CA GLY A 17 -20.20 -3.12 7.82
C GLY A 17 -20.39 -3.26 6.30
N VAL A 18 -19.35 -2.99 5.50
CA VAL A 18 -19.36 -3.04 4.04
C VAL A 18 -18.82 -4.39 3.56
N LYS A 19 -19.58 -5.09 2.73
CA LYS A 19 -19.09 -6.26 1.98
C LYS A 19 -18.53 -5.82 0.63
N LEU A 20 -17.24 -6.04 0.41
CA LEU A 20 -16.62 -5.83 -0.90
C LEU A 20 -16.99 -6.99 -1.84
N ASP A 21 -17.50 -6.66 -3.02
CA ASP A 21 -17.71 -7.61 -4.12
C ASP A 21 -16.48 -7.61 -5.03
N VAL A 22 -15.58 -8.56 -4.81
CA VAL A 22 -14.28 -8.59 -5.49
C VAL A 22 -14.41 -9.30 -6.83
N ALA A 23 -14.52 -8.51 -7.90
CA ALA A 23 -14.58 -9.04 -9.27
C ALA A 23 -13.21 -9.55 -9.78
N TYR A 24 -12.12 -8.87 -9.40
CA TYR A 24 -10.77 -9.15 -9.87
C TYR A 24 -9.72 -8.99 -8.77
N GLU A 25 -8.64 -9.75 -8.88
CA GLU A 25 -7.47 -9.64 -8.02
C GLU A 25 -6.20 -9.39 -8.85
N ALA A 26 -5.37 -8.46 -8.38
CA ALA A 26 -4.07 -8.15 -8.98
C ALA A 26 -3.08 -7.73 -7.89
N SER A 27 -1.80 -8.02 -8.13
CA SER A 27 -0.72 -7.83 -7.15
C SER A 27 0.02 -6.50 -7.31
N GLY A 28 0.12 -5.94 -8.51
CA GLY A 28 0.92 -4.73 -8.76
C GLY A 28 0.07 -3.47 -8.97
N PRO A 29 0.53 -2.28 -8.54
CA PRO A 29 -0.18 -1.02 -8.76
C PRO A 29 -0.37 -0.72 -10.25
N ALA A 30 0.62 -1.03 -11.11
CA ALA A 30 0.49 -0.85 -12.56
C ALA A 30 -0.69 -1.64 -13.14
N ALA A 31 -0.76 -2.95 -12.87
CA ALA A 31 -1.87 -3.79 -13.34
C ALA A 31 -3.23 -3.33 -12.81
N ILE A 32 -3.29 -2.87 -11.55
CA ILE A 32 -4.51 -2.30 -10.97
C ILE A 32 -4.95 -1.04 -11.73
N LEU A 33 -4.02 -0.13 -12.01
CA LEU A 33 -4.33 1.11 -12.72
C LEU A 33 -4.81 0.83 -14.15
N GLU A 34 -4.18 -0.10 -14.87
CA GLU A 34 -4.64 -0.51 -16.21
C GLU A 34 -6.05 -1.10 -16.17
N MET A 35 -6.37 -1.97 -15.20
CA MET A 35 -7.73 -2.52 -15.06
C MET A 35 -8.77 -1.43 -14.75
N VAL A 36 -8.42 -0.47 -13.90
CA VAL A 36 -9.31 0.67 -13.59
C VAL A 36 -9.48 1.57 -14.83
N ALA A 37 -8.40 1.85 -15.55
CA ALA A 37 -8.42 2.62 -16.80
C ALA A 37 -9.26 1.95 -17.88
N ALA A 38 -9.25 0.60 -17.94
CA ALA A 38 -10.09 -0.20 -18.83
C ALA A 38 -11.56 -0.29 -18.38
N GLY A 39 -11.94 0.34 -17.26
CA GLY A 39 -13.32 0.36 -16.78
C GLY A 39 -13.79 -0.91 -16.08
N LEU A 40 -12.87 -1.79 -15.66
CA LEU A 40 -13.21 -3.05 -14.97
C LEU A 40 -13.68 -2.84 -13.51
N GLY A 41 -13.56 -1.62 -12.99
CA GLY A 41 -14.06 -1.26 -11.66
C GLY A 41 -13.17 -0.23 -10.97
N VAL A 42 -13.22 -0.23 -9.64
CA VAL A 42 -12.41 0.63 -8.76
C VAL A 42 -11.48 -0.22 -7.88
N SER A 43 -10.42 0.41 -7.34
CA SER A 43 -9.53 -0.27 -6.40
C SER A 43 -9.17 0.63 -5.21
N ILE A 44 -8.89 -0.01 -4.08
CA ILE A 44 -8.31 0.64 -2.90
C ILE A 44 -6.82 0.28 -2.88
N VAL A 45 -5.97 1.30 -2.87
CA VAL A 45 -4.51 1.18 -2.94
C VAL A 45 -3.83 2.14 -1.96
N PRO A 46 -2.64 1.79 -1.44
CA PRO A 46 -1.88 2.71 -0.59
C PRO A 46 -1.34 3.88 -1.42
N ALA A 47 -1.51 5.11 -0.94
CA ALA A 47 -1.05 6.31 -1.64
C ALA A 47 0.45 6.29 -1.98
N LEU A 48 1.29 5.79 -1.07
CA LEU A 48 2.76 5.69 -1.28
C LEU A 48 3.14 4.71 -2.41
N GLY A 49 2.26 3.76 -2.75
CA GLY A 49 2.52 2.77 -3.81
C GLY A 49 2.05 3.22 -5.20
N LEU A 50 1.51 4.43 -5.32
CA LEU A 50 1.06 4.97 -6.60
C LEU A 50 2.24 5.52 -7.41
N PRO A 51 2.26 5.30 -8.74
CA PRO A 51 3.18 5.99 -9.63
C PRO A 51 2.86 7.50 -9.67
N ALA A 52 3.83 8.30 -10.11
CA ALA A 52 3.65 9.74 -10.29
C ALA A 52 2.59 10.04 -11.36
N GLU A 53 2.59 9.26 -12.45
CA GLU A 53 1.62 9.38 -13.55
C GLU A 53 0.55 8.31 -13.43
N LEU A 54 -0.71 8.75 -13.35
CA LEU A 54 -1.88 7.86 -13.20
C LEU A 54 -2.63 7.64 -14.53
N GLY A 55 -2.23 8.31 -15.60
CA GLY A 55 -2.94 8.31 -16.86
C GLY A 55 -4.39 8.80 -16.69
N PRO A 56 -5.40 8.08 -17.19
CA PRO A 56 -6.81 8.49 -17.08
C PRO A 56 -7.43 8.23 -15.70
N VAL A 57 -6.71 7.58 -14.78
CA VAL A 57 -7.25 7.21 -13.47
C VAL A 57 -7.16 8.39 -12.50
N VAL A 58 -8.25 8.62 -11.78
CA VAL A 58 -8.30 9.60 -10.69
C VAL A 58 -8.31 8.91 -9.34
N THR A 59 -7.68 9.53 -8.35
CA THR A 59 -7.69 9.05 -6.96
C THR A 59 -8.66 9.86 -6.11
N ARG A 60 -9.20 9.22 -5.07
CA ARG A 60 -10.03 9.86 -4.04
C ARG A 60 -9.59 9.38 -2.66
N PRO A 61 -9.62 10.23 -1.62
CA PRO A 61 -9.36 9.79 -0.26
C PRO A 61 -10.35 8.70 0.16
N LEU A 62 -9.85 7.65 0.82
CA LEU A 62 -10.70 6.64 1.46
C LEU A 62 -11.27 7.22 2.76
N VAL A 63 -12.57 7.03 2.98
CA VAL A 63 -13.29 7.43 4.20
C VAL A 63 -13.96 6.20 4.82
N PRO A 64 -13.74 5.90 6.11
CA PRO A 64 -12.80 6.57 7.01
C PRO A 64 -11.34 6.43 6.54
N ARG A 65 -10.48 7.36 6.97
CA ARG A 65 -9.07 7.31 6.61
C ARG A 65 -8.41 6.09 7.27
N THR A 66 -7.95 5.16 6.45
CA THR A 66 -7.19 3.99 6.91
C THR A 66 -5.70 4.18 6.66
N THR A 67 -4.90 4.09 7.72
CA THR A 67 -3.43 4.21 7.64
C THR A 67 -2.76 2.90 8.03
N ARG A 68 -1.49 2.76 7.64
CA ARG A 68 -0.62 1.68 8.12
C ARG A 68 0.73 2.24 8.49
N THR A 69 1.37 1.61 9.45
CA THR A 69 2.76 1.89 9.79
C THR A 69 3.67 1.05 8.91
N LEU A 70 4.65 1.70 8.29
CA LEU A 70 5.79 1.02 7.66
C LEU A 70 6.92 0.99 8.68
N ALA A 71 7.54 -0.18 8.84
CA ALA A 71 8.63 -0.38 9.78
C ALA A 71 9.77 -1.13 9.09
N LEU A 72 10.99 -0.85 9.54
CA LEU A 72 12.18 -1.64 9.23
C LEU A 72 12.45 -2.58 10.41
N ALA A 73 12.88 -3.80 10.10
CA ALA A 73 13.23 -4.80 11.09
C ALA A 73 14.57 -5.44 10.72
N VAL A 74 15.42 -5.63 11.73
CA VAL A 74 16.65 -6.43 11.63
C VAL A 74 16.64 -7.48 12.74
N PRO A 75 17.33 -8.62 12.56
CA PRO A 75 17.36 -9.67 13.59
C PRO A 75 17.95 -9.19 14.92
N SER A 76 18.97 -8.33 14.90
CA SER A 76 19.62 -7.70 16.05
C SER A 76 20.13 -6.33 15.63
N LEU A 77 19.88 -5.28 16.41
CA LEU A 77 20.43 -3.95 16.16
C LEU A 77 21.92 -3.87 16.52
N ASP A 78 22.33 -4.63 17.53
CA ASP A 78 23.71 -4.67 18.00
C ASP A 78 24.61 -5.41 16.99
N ASP A 79 24.09 -6.52 16.44
CA ASP A 79 24.84 -7.42 15.54
C ASP A 79 24.50 -7.22 14.04
N CYS A 80 23.75 -6.18 13.68
CA CYS A 80 23.41 -5.96 12.27
C CYS A 80 24.68 -5.68 11.44
N ALA A 81 24.72 -6.24 10.23
CA ALA A 81 25.84 -6.02 9.31
C ALA A 81 26.02 -4.52 9.03
N PRO A 82 27.25 -4.02 8.77
CA PRO A 82 27.51 -2.60 8.57
C PRO A 82 26.62 -1.95 7.49
N ALA A 83 26.35 -2.67 6.39
CA ALA A 83 25.46 -2.19 5.33
C ALA A 83 24.00 -2.03 5.80
N ALA A 84 23.51 -2.94 6.65
CA ALA A 84 22.16 -2.85 7.21
C ALA A 84 22.06 -1.68 8.19
N ARG A 85 23.07 -1.46 9.04
CA ARG A 85 23.14 -0.31 9.94
C ARG A 85 23.13 1.01 9.16
N ALA A 86 23.97 1.14 8.13
CA ALA A 86 24.01 2.32 7.28
C ALA A 86 22.66 2.59 6.58
N PHE A 87 21.97 1.54 6.14
CA PHE A 87 20.63 1.67 5.56
C PHE A 87 19.60 2.17 6.60
N LEU A 88 19.61 1.62 7.82
CA LEU A 88 18.73 2.06 8.91
C LEU A 88 18.97 3.53 9.29
N GLU A 89 20.24 3.94 9.41
CA GLU A 89 20.63 5.32 9.69
C GLU A 89 20.16 6.28 8.58
N GLY A 90 20.37 5.90 7.33
CA GLY A 90 19.89 6.66 6.17
C GLY A 90 18.37 6.80 6.16
N PHE A 91 17.64 5.75 6.53
CA PHE A 91 16.18 5.80 6.65
C PHE A 91 15.75 6.72 7.80
N ALA A 92 16.39 6.65 8.97
CA ALA A 92 16.05 7.49 10.12
C ALA A 92 16.25 8.99 9.83
N ALA A 93 17.23 9.36 9.00
CA ALA A 93 17.44 10.74 8.58
C ALA A 93 16.41 11.24 7.55
N ALA A 94 15.71 10.34 6.85
CA ALA A 94 14.76 10.65 5.78
C ALA A 94 13.29 10.68 6.24
N VAL A 95 13.00 10.23 7.46
CA VAL A 95 11.66 10.27 8.07
C VAL A 95 11.60 11.49 9.00
N PRO A 96 10.69 12.45 8.76
CA PRO A 96 10.53 13.63 9.62
C PRO A 96 9.98 13.30 11.01
#